data_AF-A0A554MAI7-F1
#
_entry.id   AF-A0A554MAI7-F1
#
_cell.length_a   1.000
_cell.length_b   1.000
_cell.length_c   1.000
_cell.angle_alpha   90.00
_cell.angle_beta   90.00
_cell.angle_gamma   90.00
#
_symmetry.space_group_name_H-M   'P 1'
#
loop_
_entity.id
_entity.type
_entity.pdbx_description
1 polymer ?
#
loop_
_entity_poly.entity_id
_entity_poly.type
_entity_poly.pdbx_seq_one_letter_code
_entity_poly.pdbx_strand_id
1 'polypeptide(L)'
;MRIGIDARFFGPKDKGFGRYTENLIRELEKIDNVNEYFIFLRENSWQDYESENPNFHKVPANYRWYGIKEQIFLPMKFKKYNLDLMHFTHFNTPIFYKGRFIVTIH
;
A
#
# COMPACT_ATOMS: atom_id res chain seq x y z
N MET A 1 -15.33 -0.91 4.14
CA MET A 1 -14.74 0.19 3.35
C MET A 1 -13.66 -0.39 2.44
N ARG A 2 -13.31 0.30 1.35
CA ARG A 2 -12.20 -0.04 0.46
C ARG A 2 -10.97 0.77 0.85
N ILE A 3 -9.97 0.11 1.43
CA ILE A 3 -8.77 0.76 2.00
C ILE A 3 -7.56 0.38 1.15
N GLY A 4 -6.79 1.36 0.69
CA GLY A 4 -5.52 1.11 0.02
C GLY A 4 -4.35 1.24 0.98
N ILE A 5 -3.35 0.37 0.88
CA ILE A 5 -2.10 0.47 1.63
C ILE A 5 -0.94 0.55 0.65
N ASP A 6 -0.14 1.62 0.74
CA ASP A 6 1.09 1.77 -0.05
C ASP A 6 2.19 0.87 0.51
N ALA A 7 2.16 -0.40 0.13
CA ALA A 7 3.09 -1.43 0.55
C ALA A 7 4.28 -1.56 -0.41
N ARG A 8 4.65 -0.51 -1.15
CA ARG A 8 5.76 -0.61 -2.11
C ARG A 8 7.08 -0.99 -1.44
N PHE A 9 7.27 -0.65 -0.17
CA PHE A 9 8.41 -1.00 0.68
C PHE A 9 8.20 -2.29 1.49
N PHE A 10 7.29 -3.17 1.07
CA PHE A 10 6.96 -4.38 1.81
C PHE A 10 8.18 -5.29 1.99
N GLY A 11 8.36 -5.75 3.24
CA GLY A 11 9.32 -6.78 3.61
C GLY A 11 10.64 -6.23 4.18
N PRO A 12 11.51 -7.13 4.67
CA PRO A 12 12.73 -6.77 5.37
C PRO A 12 13.82 -6.18 4.47
N LYS A 13 13.69 -6.33 3.14
CA LYS A 13 14.65 -5.83 2.14
C LYS A 13 14.77 -4.30 2.18
N ASP A 14 13.70 -3.61 2.57
CA ASP A 14 13.61 -2.16 2.61
C ASP A 14 13.79 -1.56 4.02
N LYS A 15 14.48 -2.28 4.93
CA LYS A 15 14.85 -1.82 6.30
C LYS A 15 13.61 -1.63 7.21
N GLY A 16 13.77 -0.88 8.31
CA GLY A 16 12.84 -0.89 9.46
C GLY A 16 11.38 -0.57 9.15
N PHE A 17 11.10 0.40 8.27
CA PHE A 17 9.73 0.77 7.88
C PHE A 17 9.07 -0.28 6.97
N GLY A 18 9.85 -1.05 6.21
CA GLY A 18 9.32 -2.17 5.43
C GLY A 18 8.80 -3.30 6.32
N ARG A 19 9.53 -3.60 7.41
CA ARG A 19 9.08 -4.52 8.47
C ARG A 19 7.84 -4.02 9.20
N TYR A 20 7.74 -2.71 9.47
CA TYR A 20 6.52 -2.13 10.02
C TYR A 20 5.32 -2.36 9.10
N THR A 21 5.47 -2.05 7.81
CA THR A 21 4.40 -2.21 6.81
C THR A 21 3.97 -3.67 6.68
N GLU A 22 4.93 -4.60 6.66
CA GLU A 22 4.65 -6.04 6.64
C GLU A 22 3.82 -6.48 7.86
N ASN A 23 4.28 -6.16 9.07
CA ASN A 23 3.58 -6.56 10.29
C ASN A 23 2.20 -5.90 10.41
N LEU A 24 2.07 -4.63 9.99
CA LEU A 24 0.79 -3.94 9.95
C LEU A 24 -0.22 -4.71 9.10
N ILE A 25 0.16 -5.08 7.88
CA ILE A 25 -0.73 -5.81 6.95
C ILE A 25 -1.07 -7.18 7.54
N ARG A 26 -0.07 -7.94 8.03
CA ARG A 26 -0.29 -9.29 8.59
C ARG A 26 -1.19 -9.28 9.81
N GLU A 27 -1.09 -8.28 10.69
CA GLU A 27 -1.96 -8.19 11.87
C GLU A 27 -3.36 -7.68 11.50
N LEU A 28 -3.49 -6.71 10.58
CA LEU A 28 -4.80 -6.29 10.06
C LEU A 28 -5.56 -7.46 9.43
N GLU A 29 -4.85 -8.32 8.71
CA GLU A 29 -5.42 -9.49 8.03
C GLU A 29 -6.05 -10.51 9.00
N LYS A 30 -5.53 -10.58 10.23
CA LYS A 30 -6.05 -11.46 11.29
C LYS A 30 -7.27 -10.87 12.00
N ILE A 31 -7.31 -9.54 12.16
CA ILE A 31 -8.29 -8.88 13.04
C ILE A 31 -9.46 -8.24 12.29
N ASP A 32 -9.28 -7.84 11.03
CA ASP A 32 -10.30 -7.14 10.24
C ASP A 32 -10.90 -8.02 9.15
N ASN A 33 -12.18 -8.36 9.34
CA ASN A 33 -12.97 -9.17 8.41
C ASN A 33 -14.11 -8.38 7.76
N VAL A 34 -14.15 -7.05 7.93
CA VAL A 34 -15.25 -6.19 7.48
C VAL A 34 -14.80 -5.29 6.33
N ASN A 35 -13.55 -4.83 6.33
CA ASN A 35 -13.03 -3.96 5.28
C ASN A 35 -12.30 -4.74 4.17
N GLU A 36 -12.32 -4.18 2.96
CA GLU A 36 -11.53 -4.65 1.82
C GLU A 36 -10.23 -3.86 1.76
N TYR A 37 -9.11 -4.57 1.62
CA TYR A 37 -7.76 -4.01 1.59
C TYR A 37 -7.12 -4.22 0.22
N PHE A 38 -6.56 -3.16 -0.36
CA PHE A 38 -5.81 -3.19 -1.61
C PHE A 38 -4.33 -2.89 -1.31
N ILE A 39 -3.51 -3.94 -1.35
CA ILE A 39 -2.10 -3.91 -0.97
C ILE A 39 -1.25 -3.63 -2.21
N PHE A 40 -0.73 -2.41 -2.34
CA PHE A 40 0.03 -1.97 -3.51
C PHE A 40 1.50 -2.37 -3.38
N LEU A 41 1.93 -3.38 -4.15
CA LEU A 41 3.25 -4.00 -4.06
C LEU A 41 4.09 -3.75 -5.31
N ARG A 42 5.41 -3.73 -5.13
CA ARG A 42 6.36 -3.82 -6.24
C ARG A 42 6.62 -5.28 -6.62
N GLU A 43 7.03 -5.52 -7.87
CA GLU A 43 7.47 -6.82 -8.39
C GLU A 43 8.46 -7.52 -7.44
N ASN A 44 9.44 -6.78 -6.91
CA ASN A 44 10.48 -7.33 -6.03
C ASN A 44 9.96 -7.89 -4.70
N SER A 45 8.80 -7.42 -4.24
CA SER A 45 8.14 -7.85 -3.01
C SER A 45 6.84 -8.61 -3.28
N TRP A 46 6.50 -8.85 -4.55
CA TRP A 46 5.24 -9.48 -4.93
C TRP A 46 5.14 -10.89 -4.37
N GLN A 47 6.22 -11.67 -4.42
CA GLN A 47 6.25 -13.05 -3.91
C GLN A 47 6.42 -13.12 -2.38
N ASP A 48 6.77 -12.01 -1.73
CA ASP A 48 7.01 -11.98 -0.29
C ASP A 48 5.69 -11.85 0.51
N TYR A 49 4.59 -11.48 -0.16
CA TYR A 49 3.26 -11.36 0.44
C TYR A 49 2.27 -12.29 -0.26
N GLU A 50 1.64 -13.16 0.50
CA GLU A 50 0.49 -13.95 0.10
C GLU A 50 -0.63 -13.71 1.10
N SER A 51 -1.83 -13.53 0.57
CA SER A 51 -3.02 -13.21 1.35
C SER A 51 -3.70 -14.50 1.77
N GLU A 52 -3.93 -14.67 3.06
CA GLU A 52 -4.72 -15.74 3.66
C GLU A 52 -6.20 -15.33 3.80
N ASN A 53 -6.48 -14.02 3.82
CA ASN A 53 -7.83 -13.45 3.93
C ASN A 53 -8.37 -13.02 2.56
N PRO A 54 -9.62 -13.40 2.18
CA PRO A 54 -10.20 -13.02 0.89
C PRO A 54 -10.44 -11.51 0.73
N ASN A 55 -10.50 -10.75 1.81
CA ASN A 55 -10.69 -9.30 1.77
C ASN A 55 -9.40 -8.53 1.45
N PHE A 56 -8.25 -9.22 1.39
CA PHE A 56 -6.96 -8.61 1.11
C PHE A 56 -6.54 -8.93 -0.33
N HIS A 57 -6.31 -7.88 -1.11
CA HIS A 57 -6.09 -7.98 -2.55
C HIS A 57 -4.72 -7.42 -2.91
N LYS A 58 -3.90 -8.25 -3.55
CA LYS A 58 -2.60 -7.82 -4.08
C LYS A 58 -2.78 -6.97 -5.33
N VAL A 59 -2.12 -5.82 -5.37
CA VAL A 59 -2.18 -4.89 -6.50
C VAL A 59 -0.76 -4.51 -6.96
N PRO A 60 -0.40 -4.74 -8.24
CA PRO A 60 0.92 -4.36 -8.72
C PRO A 60 1.03 -2.83 -8.90
N ALA A 61 2.11 -2.26 -8.33
CA ALA A 61 2.45 -0.85 -8.31
C ALA A 61 3.96 -0.63 -8.52
N ASN A 62 4.43 -0.92 -9.73
CA ASN A 62 5.86 -0.85 -10.11
C ASN A 62 6.34 0.58 -10.42
N TYR A 63 6.16 1.48 -9.46
CA TYR A 63 6.61 2.86 -9.55
C TYR A 63 7.80 3.05 -8.63
N ARG A 64 8.95 3.39 -9.22
CA ARG A 64 10.15 3.76 -8.46
C ARG A 64 9.85 5.01 -7.62
N TRP A 65 10.29 5.00 -6.37
CA TRP A 65 10.18 6.13 -5.45
C TRP A 65 10.97 7.34 -5.94
N TYR A 66 10.51 8.53 -5.54
CA TYR A 66 11.12 9.83 -5.86
C TYR A 66 11.18 10.13 -7.36
N GLY A 67 10.28 9.51 -8.13
CA GLY A 67 10.19 9.69 -9.58
C GLY A 67 8.95 10.49 -9.98
N ILE A 68 9.03 11.25 -11.07
CA ILE A 68 7.87 11.98 -11.63
C ILE A 68 6.72 11.01 -11.98
N LYS A 69 7.06 9.80 -12.42
CA LYS A 69 6.07 8.75 -12.73
C LYS A 69 5.22 8.36 -11.53
N GLU A 70 5.81 8.30 -10.34
CA GLU A 70 5.08 8.03 -9.10
C GLU A 70 4.03 9.13 -8.86
N GLN A 71 4.45 10.39 -8.96
CA GLN A 71 3.59 11.54 -8.65
C GLN A 71 2.35 11.60 -9.57
N ILE A 72 2.49 11.19 -10.84
CA ILE A 72 1.42 11.27 -11.85
C ILE A 72 0.61 9.97 -11.93
N PHE A 73 1.28 8.82 -12.10
CA PHE A 73 0.60 7.57 -12.44
C PHE A 73 0.11 6.80 -11.21
N LEU A 74 0.75 6.96 -10.04
CA LEU A 74 0.33 6.27 -8.83
C LEU A 74 -1.07 6.75 -8.36
N PRO A 75 -1.38 8.06 -8.32
CA PRO A 75 -2.74 8.52 -8.06
C PRO A 75 -3.78 8.00 -9.04
N MET A 76 -3.43 7.94 -10.34
CA MET A 76 -4.32 7.38 -11.36
C MET A 76 -4.57 5.89 -11.13
N LYS A 77 -3.54 5.15 -10.73
CA LYS A 77 -3.67 3.73 -10.35
C LYS A 77 -4.61 3.58 -9.16
N PHE A 78 -4.42 4.35 -8.09
CA PHE A 78 -5.28 4.31 -6.90
C PHE A 78 -6.75 4.61 -7.22
N LYS A 79 -7.00 5.59 -8.09
CA LYS A 79 -8.35 5.98 -8.51
C LYS A 79 -9.13 4.82 -9.15
N LYS A 80 -8.46 3.86 -9.80
CA LYS A 80 -9.10 2.68 -10.40
C LYS A 80 -9.72 1.72 -9.38
N TYR A 81 -9.30 1.81 -8.11
CA TYR A 81 -9.76 0.92 -7.05
C TYR A 81 -10.86 1.51 -6.18
N ASN A 82 -11.35 2.73 -6.48
CA ASN A 82 -12.42 3.41 -5.75
C ASN A 82 -12.23 3.36 -4.23
N LEU A 83 -11.05 3.75 -3.78
CA LEU A 83 -10.66 3.68 -2.37
C LEU A 83 -11.38 4.76 -1.56
N ASP A 84 -11.92 4.37 -0.40
CA ASP A 84 -12.47 5.27 0.61
C ASP A 84 -11.37 5.95 1.42
N LEU A 85 -10.25 5.24 1.61
CA LEU A 85 -9.09 5.68 2.38
C LEU A 85 -7.80 5.11 1.79
N MET A 86 -6.74 5.91 1.75
CA MET A 86 -5.39 5.46 1.43
C MET A 86 -4.47 5.61 2.64
N HIS A 87 -3.71 4.57 2.97
CA HIS A 87 -2.67 4.62 3.99
C HIS A 87 -1.30 4.61 3.32
N PHE A 88 -0.59 5.72 3.43
CA PHE A 88 0.81 5.82 3.07
C PHE A 88 1.66 5.50 4.30
N THR A 89 2.38 4.37 4.29
CA THR A 89 3.25 3.96 5.41
C THR A 89 4.63 4.62 5.36
N HIS A 90 4.77 5.67 4.55
CA HIS A 90 6.00 6.42 4.34
C HIS A 90 5.66 7.88 3.99
N PHE A 91 6.57 8.82 4.31
CA PHE A 91 6.34 10.26 4.15
C PHE A 91 6.08 10.70 2.70
N ASN A 92 6.54 9.91 1.72
CA ASN A 92 6.47 10.25 0.30
C ASN A 92 5.08 9.95 -0.28
N THR A 93 4.13 10.84 -0.04
CA THR A 93 2.81 10.80 -0.64
C THR A 93 2.81 11.46 -2.02
N PRO A 94 2.02 10.96 -3.00
CA PRO A 94 1.88 11.65 -4.27
C PRO A 94 1.14 12.98 -4.13
N ILE A 95 1.74 14.07 -4.60
CA ILE A 95 1.18 15.44 -4.52
C ILE A 95 -0.19 15.53 -5.20
N PHE A 96 -0.40 14.78 -6.28
CA PHE A 96 -1.66 14.78 -7.03
C PHE A 96 -2.73 13.82 -6.48
N TYR A 97 -2.49 13.16 -5.35
CA TYR A 97 -3.52 12.36 -4.69
C TYR A 97 -4.58 13.26 -4.04
N LYS A 98 -5.87 13.02 -4.36
CA LYS A 98 -7.00 13.86 -3.90
C LYS A 98 -8.00 13.12 -3.00
N GLY A 99 -7.75 11.84 -2.70
CA GLY A 99 -8.62 11.04 -1.83
C GLY A 99 -8.34 11.33 -0.35
N ARG A 100 -9.12 10.72 0.54
CA ARG A 100 -8.83 10.74 1.98
C ARG A 100 -7.61 9.84 2.23
N PHE A 101 -6.66 10.30 3.02
CA PHE A 101 -5.49 9.50 3.34
C PHE A 101 -4.96 9.73 4.76
N ILE A 102 -4.21 8.76 5.23
CA ILE A 102 -3.40 8.81 6.44
C ILE A 102 -1.95 8.59 6.03
N VAL A 103 -1.03 9.28 6.71
CA VAL A 103 0.41 9.09 6.53
C VAL A 103 0.99 8.68 7.87
N THR A 104 1.75 7.58 7.87
CA THR A 104 2.64 7.24 8.99
C THR A 104 4.04 7.75 8.66
N ILE A 105 4.61 8.55 9.56
CA ILE A 105 5.99 9.04 9.49
C ILE A 105 6.75 8.38 10.64
N HIS A 106 7.91 7.80 10.34
CA HIS A 106 8.79 7.12 11.28
C HIS A 106 9.98 7.99 11.65
#